data_AF-A0A2U2S1P4-F1
#
_entry.id   AF-A0A2U2S1P4-F1
#
_cell.length_a   1.000
_cell.length_b   1.000
_cell.length_c   1.000
_cell.angle_alpha   90.00
_cell.angle_beta   90.00
_cell.angle_gamma   90.00
#
_symmetry.space_group_name_H-M   'P 1'
#
loop_
_entity.id
_entity.type
_entity.pdbx_description
1 polymer ?
#
loop_
_entity_poly.entity_id
_entity_poly.type
_entity_poly.pdbx_seq_one_letter_code
_entity_poly.pdbx_strand_id
1 'polypeptide(L)'
;MTPSKIEQATIETATDLKSIAQSPPVRDLSRLSLPEIDAVVEVTSQIIPAGNIPGMILNGLTRLSGQRLPQQTVQKHITALFSALDFLFDQVTSGAVLVAPAAVIWGYQNLLKLAGKDPESAFPEGIWQFYVDYALREDTARHVIETHGFETLLQQHHIRLSELDRLTAWVMAAISVLHQYDALLEIEWRERTATAILRELTRSLPNAARYARLYREWEIQRPYRRGAEAANYDYPDYRRIKFQHFLQDAMRSLPADLRAEWQRRMNEAERDLPAYQRQMSILAYLEPGQYGETRIPYNFEQAHVGLILRGNYYLLPVCAPESDQPLNAETVRAQLAALLALPAAQPAPLADLARIKRSALPNLFRKLSPAVVEELARLRFAPILINADTRPSHLPLTELRQAERGIGSHALTIF
;
A
#
# COMPACT_ATOMS: atom_id res chain seq x y z
N MET A 1 28.45 -35.72 -5.99
CA MET A 1 27.22 -34.91 -6.18
C MET A 1 27.66 -33.49 -6.47
N THR A 2 27.32 -32.96 -7.64
CA THR A 2 27.62 -31.57 -8.02
C THR A 2 26.70 -30.65 -7.22
N PRO A 3 27.20 -29.60 -6.54
CA PRO A 3 26.36 -28.71 -5.77
C PRO A 3 25.32 -28.04 -6.68
N SER A 4 24.14 -27.80 -6.14
CA SER A 4 23.07 -27.10 -6.88
C SER A 4 23.53 -25.68 -7.24
N LYS A 5 22.95 -25.08 -8.29
CA LYS A 5 23.25 -23.68 -8.67
C LYS A 5 23.08 -22.69 -7.51
N ILE A 6 22.16 -22.97 -6.58
CA ILE A 6 21.91 -22.16 -5.39
C ILE A 6 23.06 -22.31 -4.39
N GLU A 7 23.49 -23.54 -4.12
CA GLU A 7 24.62 -23.81 -3.21
C GLU A 7 25.91 -23.16 -3.72
N GLN A 8 26.17 -23.22 -5.03
CA GLN A 8 27.31 -22.54 -5.64
C GLN A 8 27.24 -21.02 -5.44
N ALA A 9 26.07 -20.42 -5.74
CA ALA A 9 25.88 -18.98 -5.57
C ALA A 9 25.95 -18.52 -4.10
N THR A 10 25.45 -19.31 -3.14
CA THR A 10 25.62 -19.04 -1.70
C THR A 10 27.09 -19.03 -1.29
N ILE A 11 27.87 -20.04 -1.72
CA ILE A 11 29.29 -20.15 -1.39
C ILE A 11 30.08 -18.98 -1.99
N GLU A 12 29.79 -18.61 -3.24
CA GLU A 12 30.41 -17.47 -3.92
C GLU A 12 30.09 -16.16 -3.19
N THR A 13 28.82 -15.92 -2.83
CA THR A 13 28.44 -14.72 -2.06
C THR A 13 29.11 -14.66 -0.70
N ALA A 14 29.15 -15.76 0.04
CA ALA A 14 29.77 -15.81 1.37
C ALA A 14 31.27 -15.49 1.27
N THR A 15 31.95 -16.06 0.29
CA THR A 15 33.40 -15.88 0.09
C THR A 15 33.73 -14.44 -0.27
N ASP A 16 32.98 -13.84 -1.21
CA ASP A 16 33.20 -12.47 -1.66
C ASP A 16 32.90 -11.45 -0.55
N LEU A 17 31.75 -11.58 0.12
CA LEU A 17 31.38 -10.72 1.24
C LEU A 17 32.38 -10.80 2.40
N LYS A 18 32.84 -12.01 2.74
CA LYS A 18 33.82 -12.19 3.81
C LYS A 18 35.15 -11.50 3.47
N SER A 19 35.59 -11.59 2.23
CA SER A 19 36.85 -10.95 1.79
C SER A 19 36.81 -9.42 1.92
N ILE A 20 35.65 -8.82 1.67
CA ILE A 20 35.45 -7.37 1.70
C ILE A 20 35.13 -6.89 3.12
N ALA A 21 34.22 -7.56 3.83
CA ALA A 21 33.79 -7.18 5.17
C ALA A 21 34.89 -7.31 6.21
N GLN A 22 35.82 -8.24 6.02
CA GLN A 22 36.97 -8.40 6.89
C GLN A 22 38.14 -7.46 6.54
N SER A 23 38.04 -6.64 5.50
CA SER A 23 39.08 -5.67 5.17
C SER A 23 39.13 -4.52 6.20
N PRO A 24 40.32 -3.97 6.50
CA PRO A 24 40.48 -2.90 7.51
C PRO A 24 39.53 -1.70 7.33
N PRO A 25 39.32 -1.16 6.10
CA PRO A 25 38.43 -0.02 5.89
C PRO A 25 36.98 -0.30 6.30
N VAL A 26 36.50 -1.54 6.14
CA VAL A 26 35.13 -1.92 6.49
C VAL A 26 35.00 -2.17 7.99
N ARG A 27 36.02 -2.75 8.62
CA ARG A 27 36.07 -2.92 10.09
C ARG A 27 36.08 -1.58 10.82
N ASP A 28 36.77 -0.58 10.29
CA ASP A 28 36.86 0.75 10.90
C ASP A 28 35.56 1.56 10.72
N LEU A 29 34.80 1.28 9.66
CA LEU A 29 33.51 1.93 9.38
C LEU A 29 32.33 1.21 10.06
N SER A 30 32.40 -0.12 10.17
CA SER A 30 31.37 -0.94 10.80
C SER A 30 31.38 -0.73 12.32
N ARG A 31 30.18 -0.65 12.92
CA ARG A 31 30.04 -0.64 14.39
C ARG A 31 29.96 -2.06 14.99
N LEU A 32 30.16 -3.09 14.17
CA LEU A 32 30.00 -4.49 14.52
C LEU A 32 31.34 -5.14 14.86
N SER A 33 31.33 -6.07 15.80
CA SER A 33 32.47 -6.94 16.12
C SER A 33 32.71 -7.98 15.01
N LEU A 34 33.91 -8.58 14.97
CA LEU A 34 34.23 -9.61 13.97
C LEU A 34 33.28 -10.82 13.96
N PRO A 35 32.85 -11.36 15.13
CA PRO A 35 31.86 -12.42 15.15
C PRO A 35 30.49 -11.98 14.61
N GLU A 36 30.10 -10.73 14.84
CA GLU A 36 28.85 -10.17 14.30
C GLU A 36 28.94 -9.96 12.78
N ILE A 37 30.10 -9.51 12.27
CA ILE A 37 30.36 -9.40 10.83
C ILE A 37 30.23 -10.78 10.17
N ASP A 38 30.88 -11.80 10.73
CA ASP A 38 30.84 -13.17 10.18
C ASP A 38 29.41 -13.74 10.20
N ALA A 39 28.65 -13.51 11.27
CA ALA A 39 27.25 -13.92 11.36
C ALA A 39 26.36 -13.20 10.32
N VAL A 40 26.57 -11.90 10.12
CA VAL A 40 25.83 -11.13 9.11
C VAL A 40 26.16 -11.61 7.70
N VAL A 41 27.43 -11.89 7.41
CA VAL A 41 27.88 -12.42 6.10
C VAL A 41 27.26 -13.77 5.82
N GLU A 42 27.29 -14.69 6.79
CA GLU A 42 26.73 -16.03 6.67
C GLU A 42 25.23 -15.98 6.37
N VAL A 43 24.46 -15.25 7.19
CA VAL A 43 23.00 -15.14 7.01
C VAL A 43 22.66 -14.39 5.70
N THR A 44 23.43 -13.36 5.32
CA THR A 44 23.21 -12.64 4.05
C THR A 44 23.46 -13.51 2.83
N SER A 45 24.49 -14.36 2.85
CA SER A 45 24.79 -15.27 1.74
C SER A 45 23.75 -16.38 1.54
N GLN A 46 23.11 -16.82 2.63
CA GLN A 46 22.02 -17.79 2.59
C GLN A 46 20.71 -17.17 2.07
N ILE A 47 20.48 -15.89 2.39
CA ILE A 47 19.26 -15.17 2.03
C ILE A 47 19.34 -14.57 0.61
N ILE A 48 20.51 -14.10 0.20
CA ILE A 48 20.76 -13.54 -1.14
C ILE A 48 21.95 -14.27 -1.79
N PRO A 49 21.73 -15.46 -2.38
CA PRO A 49 22.77 -16.17 -3.14
C PRO A 49 22.95 -15.52 -4.52
N ALA A 50 23.60 -14.36 -4.55
CA ALA A 50 23.74 -13.48 -5.72
C ALA A 50 25.18 -13.37 -6.24
N GLY A 51 26.02 -14.38 -6.00
CA GLY A 51 27.43 -14.38 -6.37
C GLY A 51 28.16 -13.17 -5.81
N ASN A 52 28.85 -12.43 -6.67
CA ASN A 52 29.69 -11.26 -6.33
C ASN A 52 28.93 -9.92 -6.19
N ILE A 53 27.63 -9.89 -6.51
CA ILE A 53 26.86 -8.63 -6.52
C ILE A 53 26.78 -8.00 -5.11
N PRO A 54 26.49 -8.74 -4.02
CA PRO A 54 26.50 -8.18 -2.67
C PRO A 54 27.85 -7.60 -2.26
N GLY A 55 28.96 -8.24 -2.63
CA GLY A 55 30.30 -7.74 -2.34
C GLY A 55 30.66 -6.48 -3.14
N MET A 56 30.30 -6.43 -4.42
CA MET A 56 30.43 -5.22 -5.23
C MET A 56 29.66 -4.03 -4.62
N ILE A 57 28.43 -4.26 -4.17
CA ILE A 57 27.61 -3.24 -3.48
C ILE A 57 28.29 -2.80 -2.18
N LEU A 58 28.76 -3.74 -1.35
CA LEU A 58 29.44 -3.44 -0.09
C LEU A 58 30.69 -2.57 -0.32
N ASN A 59 31.53 -2.94 -1.28
CA ASN A 59 32.73 -2.18 -1.66
C ASN A 59 32.40 -0.79 -2.23
N GLY A 60 31.29 -0.64 -2.95
CA GLY A 60 30.81 0.67 -3.39
C GLY A 60 30.34 1.54 -2.22
N LEU A 61 29.59 0.96 -1.28
CA LEU A 61 29.06 1.66 -0.11
C LEU A 61 30.17 2.20 0.81
N THR A 62 31.26 1.45 0.96
CA THR A 62 32.39 1.83 1.84
C THR A 62 33.22 2.99 1.28
N ARG A 63 33.14 3.22 -0.04
CA ARG A 63 33.82 4.33 -0.72
C ARG A 63 33.04 5.64 -0.73
N LEU A 64 31.73 5.59 -0.46
CA LEU A 64 30.89 6.78 -0.39
C LEU A 64 31.09 7.51 0.93
N SER A 65 31.37 8.81 0.88
CA SER A 65 31.42 9.67 2.07
C SER A 65 30.01 10.03 2.55
N GLY A 66 29.78 9.99 3.86
CA GLY A 66 28.49 10.32 4.49
C GLY A 66 27.64 9.10 4.87
N GLN A 67 26.78 9.27 5.88
CA GLN A 67 25.89 8.22 6.40
C GLN A 67 24.61 8.04 5.57
N ARG A 68 24.20 9.09 4.83
CA ARG A 68 22.99 9.10 3.98
C ARG A 68 23.36 8.86 2.52
N LEU A 69 22.58 8.03 1.84
CA LEU A 69 22.79 7.69 0.44
C LEU A 69 21.78 8.41 -0.46
N PRO A 70 22.15 8.82 -1.68
CA PRO A 70 21.18 9.29 -2.66
C PRO A 70 20.20 8.17 -3.04
N GLN A 71 18.90 8.49 -3.13
CA GLN A 71 17.83 7.50 -3.41
C GLN A 71 18.07 6.71 -4.71
N GLN A 72 18.59 7.37 -5.75
CA GLN A 72 18.95 6.70 -7.02
C GLN A 72 20.01 5.61 -6.84
N THR A 73 20.92 5.76 -5.87
CA THR A 73 21.97 4.76 -5.57
C THR A 73 21.35 3.55 -4.88
N VAL A 74 20.43 3.79 -3.94
CA VAL A 74 19.66 2.75 -3.26
C VAL A 74 18.87 1.92 -4.28
N GLN A 75 18.12 2.58 -5.17
CA GLN A 75 17.34 1.91 -6.24
C GLN A 75 18.22 1.06 -7.18
N LYS A 76 19.40 1.55 -7.56
CA LYS A 76 20.36 0.79 -8.37
C LYS A 76 20.84 -0.48 -7.67
N HIS A 77 21.21 -0.38 -6.38
CA HIS A 77 21.70 -1.53 -5.62
C HIS A 77 20.59 -2.59 -5.44
N ILE A 78 19.38 -2.16 -5.09
CA ILE A 78 18.21 -3.05 -4.95
C ILE A 78 17.90 -3.73 -6.29
N THR A 79 17.88 -2.98 -7.40
CA THR A 79 17.68 -3.52 -8.75
C THR A 79 18.73 -4.57 -9.13
N ALA A 80 20.00 -4.32 -8.81
CA ALA A 80 21.07 -5.29 -9.06
C ALA A 80 20.90 -6.59 -8.26
N LEU A 81 20.50 -6.49 -6.98
CA LEU A 81 20.20 -7.65 -6.15
C LEU A 81 19.01 -8.45 -6.69
N PHE A 82 17.93 -7.78 -7.10
CA PHE A 82 16.79 -8.46 -7.74
C PHE A 82 17.20 -9.16 -9.03
N SER A 83 17.95 -8.47 -9.91
CA SER A 83 18.41 -9.03 -11.19
C SER A 83 19.29 -10.27 -10.98
N ALA A 84 20.13 -10.27 -9.94
CA ALA A 84 20.97 -11.41 -9.59
C ALA A 84 20.17 -12.63 -9.11
N LEU A 85 18.93 -12.42 -8.65
CA LEU A 85 18.02 -13.47 -8.18
C LEU A 85 16.98 -13.87 -9.23
N ASP A 86 17.01 -13.33 -10.46
CA ASP A 86 16.07 -13.66 -11.55
C ASP A 86 15.93 -15.16 -11.80
N PHE A 87 17.03 -15.90 -11.68
CA PHE A 87 17.04 -17.35 -11.85
C PHE A 87 16.21 -18.11 -10.78
N LEU A 88 16.03 -17.53 -9.59
CA LEU A 88 15.18 -18.08 -8.53
C LEU A 88 13.70 -17.77 -8.81
N PHE A 89 13.40 -16.60 -9.36
CA PHE A 89 12.04 -16.20 -9.71
C PHE A 89 11.44 -17.06 -10.83
N ASP A 90 12.26 -17.52 -11.77
CA ASP A 90 11.83 -18.39 -12.88
C ASP A 90 11.52 -19.84 -12.44
N GLN A 91 11.99 -20.27 -11.26
CA GLN A 91 11.88 -21.66 -10.81
C GLN A 91 10.74 -21.93 -9.82
N VAL A 92 10.02 -20.91 -9.33
CA VAL A 92 9.08 -21.10 -8.20
C VAL A 92 7.66 -20.61 -8.48
N THR A 93 6.68 -21.48 -8.19
CA THR A 93 5.25 -21.15 -8.19
C THR A 93 4.85 -20.39 -6.91
N SER A 94 4.30 -19.18 -7.09
CA SER A 94 3.41 -18.35 -6.25
C SER A 94 3.71 -18.11 -4.75
N GLY A 95 4.40 -18.99 -4.00
CA GLY A 95 4.69 -18.82 -2.58
C GLY A 95 6.02 -18.09 -2.27
N ALA A 96 7.07 -18.34 -3.05
CA ALA A 96 8.38 -17.71 -2.82
C ALA A 96 8.46 -16.25 -3.29
N VAL A 97 7.51 -15.80 -4.12
CA VAL A 97 7.41 -14.41 -4.59
C VAL A 97 7.20 -13.44 -3.41
N LEU A 98 6.60 -13.89 -2.29
CA LEU A 98 6.42 -13.07 -1.10
C LEU A 98 7.69 -12.97 -0.22
N VAL A 99 8.60 -13.94 -0.31
CA VAL A 99 9.82 -14.03 0.54
C VAL A 99 11.00 -13.30 -0.10
N ALA A 100 11.12 -13.36 -1.42
CA ALA A 100 12.27 -12.79 -2.13
C ALA A 100 12.43 -11.27 -1.98
N PRO A 101 11.37 -10.44 -2.04
CA PRO A 101 11.49 -9.01 -1.76
C PRO A 101 11.98 -8.75 -0.32
N ALA A 102 11.38 -9.40 0.68
CA ALA A 102 11.81 -9.26 2.07
C ALA A 102 13.27 -9.70 2.28
N ALA A 103 13.70 -10.77 1.59
CA ALA A 103 15.09 -11.24 1.58
C ALA A 103 16.06 -10.20 0.98
N VAL A 104 15.69 -9.57 -0.14
CA VAL A 104 16.49 -8.50 -0.78
C VAL A 104 16.64 -7.29 0.14
N ILE A 105 15.56 -6.83 0.80
CA ILE A 105 15.67 -5.75 1.80
C ILE A 105 16.61 -6.15 2.91
N TRP A 106 16.37 -7.33 3.48
CA TRP A 106 17.07 -7.75 4.67
C TRP A 106 18.56 -7.83 4.39
N GLY A 107 18.96 -8.43 3.25
CA GLY A 107 20.36 -8.46 2.87
C GLY A 107 20.91 -7.05 2.56
N TYR A 108 20.16 -6.19 1.88
CA TYR A 108 20.63 -4.82 1.62
C TYR A 108 20.81 -4.00 2.91
N GLN A 109 19.90 -4.11 3.88
CA GLN A 109 20.03 -3.49 5.20
C GLN A 109 21.27 -3.98 5.95
N ASN A 110 21.60 -5.27 5.81
CA ASN A 110 22.82 -5.82 6.38
C ASN A 110 24.07 -5.30 5.67
N LEU A 111 24.05 -5.13 4.35
CA LEU A 111 25.15 -4.47 3.62
C LEU A 111 25.35 -3.01 4.07
N LEU A 112 24.26 -2.27 4.32
CA LEU A 112 24.32 -0.91 4.86
C LEU A 112 24.95 -0.89 6.26
N LYS A 113 24.53 -1.80 7.15
CA LYS A 113 25.10 -1.95 8.49
C LYS A 113 26.59 -2.30 8.45
N LEU A 114 26.99 -3.23 7.57
CA LEU A 114 28.39 -3.60 7.36
C LEU A 114 29.21 -2.41 6.86
N ALA A 115 28.64 -1.55 6.01
CA ALA A 115 29.30 -0.35 5.50
C ALA A 115 29.22 0.88 6.45
N GLY A 116 28.68 0.72 7.67
CA GLY A 116 28.52 1.83 8.63
C GLY A 116 27.51 2.90 8.20
N LYS A 117 26.61 2.57 7.27
CA LYS A 117 25.53 3.46 6.80
C LYS A 117 24.30 3.33 7.70
N ASP A 118 23.47 4.37 7.72
CA ASP A 118 22.20 4.37 8.45
C ASP A 118 21.10 3.70 7.60
N PRO A 119 20.60 2.52 7.98
CA PRO A 119 19.58 1.81 7.20
C PRO A 119 18.27 2.59 7.10
N GLU A 120 17.90 3.36 8.12
CA GLU A 120 16.67 4.17 8.13
C GLU A 120 16.78 5.31 7.10
N SER A 121 17.97 5.85 6.88
CA SER A 121 18.17 6.89 5.86
C SER A 121 18.03 6.40 4.41
N ALA A 122 18.19 5.09 4.16
CA ALA A 122 18.02 4.51 2.84
C ALA A 122 16.54 4.36 2.43
N PHE A 123 15.64 4.39 3.42
CA PHE A 123 14.20 4.29 3.26
C PHE A 123 13.53 5.45 4.01
N PRO A 124 13.49 6.66 3.43
CA PRO A 124 13.00 7.86 4.12
C PRO A 124 11.53 7.76 4.54
N GLU A 125 10.77 6.83 3.97
CA GLU A 125 9.38 6.52 4.34
C GLU A 125 9.26 5.20 5.13
N GLY A 126 10.37 4.76 5.72
CA GLY A 126 10.50 3.52 6.49
C GLY A 126 10.54 2.25 5.62
N ILE A 127 10.77 1.11 6.26
CA ILE A 127 10.90 -0.20 5.60
C ILE A 127 9.62 -0.59 4.82
N TRP A 128 8.47 -0.02 5.17
CA TRP A 128 7.20 -0.21 4.47
C TRP A 128 7.17 0.36 3.05
N GLN A 129 7.98 1.38 2.74
CA GLN A 129 8.16 1.92 1.38
C GLN A 129 8.47 0.81 0.39
N PHE A 130 9.28 -0.16 0.81
CA PHE A 130 9.65 -1.28 -0.04
C PHE A 130 8.47 -2.22 -0.36
N TYR A 131 7.57 -2.47 0.58
CA TYR A 131 6.40 -3.34 0.35
C TYR A 131 5.46 -2.73 -0.71
N VAL A 132 5.42 -1.40 -0.79
CA VAL A 132 4.68 -0.65 -1.81
C VAL A 132 5.43 -0.66 -3.14
N ASP A 133 6.75 -0.44 -3.13
CA ASP A 133 7.55 -0.24 -4.34
C ASP A 133 8.05 -1.54 -5.01
N TYR A 134 8.21 -2.66 -4.28
CA TYR A 134 8.96 -3.85 -4.76
C TYR A 134 8.24 -5.19 -4.54
N ALA A 135 6.92 -5.23 -4.76
CA ALA A 135 6.17 -6.48 -5.03
C ALA A 135 5.54 -7.25 -3.84
N LEU A 136 4.86 -6.58 -2.91
CA LEU A 136 3.96 -7.27 -1.97
C LEU A 136 2.49 -6.82 -2.01
N ARG A 137 2.10 -6.04 -3.02
CA ARG A 137 0.69 -5.97 -3.39
C ARG A 137 0.36 -7.19 -4.24
N GLU A 138 -0.23 -8.21 -3.60
CA GLU A 138 -1.34 -8.89 -4.25
C GLU A 138 -2.27 -7.76 -4.72
N ASP A 139 -2.22 -7.49 -6.02
CA ASP A 139 -3.16 -6.68 -6.81
C ASP A 139 -4.11 -5.83 -5.94
N THR A 140 -3.87 -4.51 -5.84
CA THR A 140 -4.78 -3.60 -5.12
C THR A 140 -6.21 -3.69 -5.64
N ALA A 141 -6.44 -4.26 -6.83
CA ALA A 141 -7.76 -4.59 -7.34
C ALA A 141 -8.46 -5.78 -6.65
N ARG A 142 -7.87 -6.40 -5.61
CA ARG A 142 -8.53 -7.45 -4.81
C ARG A 142 -9.35 -6.94 -3.64
N HIS A 143 -9.26 -5.66 -3.29
CA HIS A 143 -10.17 -5.08 -2.31
C HIS A 143 -11.53 -4.91 -2.96
N VAL A 144 -12.40 -5.88 -2.66
CA VAL A 144 -13.75 -5.99 -3.19
C VAL A 144 -14.69 -5.69 -2.04
N ILE A 145 -15.42 -4.59 -2.18
CA ILE A 145 -16.50 -4.26 -1.28
C ILE A 145 -17.78 -4.72 -1.96
N GLU A 146 -18.42 -5.71 -1.33
CA GLU A 146 -19.71 -6.23 -1.78
C GLU A 146 -20.82 -5.32 -1.27
N THR A 147 -21.73 -4.93 -2.17
CA THR A 147 -22.83 -4.01 -1.87
C THR A 147 -23.98 -4.65 -1.06
N HIS A 148 -23.83 -5.91 -0.63
CA HIS A 148 -24.85 -6.67 0.11
C HIS A 148 -25.37 -5.94 1.35
N GLY A 149 -24.48 -5.29 2.12
CA GLY A 149 -24.89 -4.53 3.31
C GLY A 149 -25.78 -3.34 2.98
N PHE A 150 -25.55 -2.68 1.84
CA PHE A 150 -26.38 -1.57 1.35
C PHE A 150 -27.76 -2.06 0.95
N GLU A 151 -27.85 -3.11 0.12
CA GLU A 151 -29.13 -3.68 -0.30
C GLU A 151 -29.94 -4.23 0.88
N THR A 152 -29.28 -4.88 1.83
CA THR A 152 -29.92 -5.39 3.06
C THR A 152 -30.54 -4.26 3.86
N LEU A 153 -29.85 -3.12 4.01
CA LEU A 153 -30.37 -1.95 4.72
C LEU A 153 -31.58 -1.33 4.00
N LEU A 154 -31.53 -1.18 2.67
CA LEU A 154 -32.67 -0.69 1.91
C LEU A 154 -33.90 -1.59 2.11
N GLN A 155 -33.71 -2.90 2.09
CA GLN A 155 -34.79 -3.87 2.33
C GLN A 155 -35.34 -3.79 3.75
N GLN A 156 -34.48 -3.75 4.77
CA GLN A 156 -34.86 -3.64 6.18
C GLN A 156 -35.67 -2.38 6.49
N HIS A 157 -35.35 -1.27 5.81
CA HIS A 157 -36.04 0.01 5.99
C HIS A 157 -37.14 0.25 4.95
N HIS A 158 -37.46 -0.72 4.10
CA HIS A 158 -38.45 -0.61 3.02
C HIS A 158 -38.21 0.57 2.06
N ILE A 159 -36.95 0.94 1.85
CA ILE A 159 -36.54 2.00 0.92
C ILE A 159 -36.41 1.40 -0.48
N ARG A 160 -37.08 1.99 -1.46
CA ARG A 160 -36.97 1.61 -2.88
C ARG A 160 -36.20 2.69 -3.64
N LEU A 161 -35.06 2.31 -4.20
CA LEU A 161 -34.24 3.17 -5.06
C LEU A 161 -34.23 2.61 -6.49
N SER A 162 -34.29 3.49 -7.49
CA SER A 162 -34.05 3.13 -8.88
C SER A 162 -32.58 2.76 -9.10
N GLU A 163 -32.25 2.08 -10.21
CA GLU A 163 -30.86 1.78 -10.59
C GLU A 163 -30.00 3.06 -10.63
N LEU A 164 -30.55 4.13 -11.21
CA LEU A 164 -29.92 5.43 -11.26
C LEU A 164 -29.60 5.98 -9.87
N ASP A 165 -30.55 5.92 -8.93
CA ASP A 165 -30.34 6.44 -7.58
C ASP A 165 -29.35 5.58 -6.77
N ARG A 166 -29.34 4.26 -6.98
CA ARG A 166 -28.35 3.34 -6.38
C ARG A 166 -26.94 3.66 -6.87
N LEU A 167 -26.76 3.80 -8.19
CA LEU A 167 -25.46 4.16 -8.78
C LEU A 167 -25.02 5.55 -8.32
N THR A 168 -25.95 6.51 -8.27
CA THR A 168 -25.67 7.86 -7.73
C THR A 168 -25.17 7.77 -6.30
N ALA A 169 -25.81 6.97 -5.44
CA ALA A 169 -25.38 6.79 -4.05
C ALA A 169 -23.95 6.23 -3.95
N TRP A 170 -23.61 5.22 -4.75
CA TRP A 170 -22.27 4.62 -4.76
C TRP A 170 -21.19 5.55 -5.30
N VAL A 171 -21.47 6.26 -6.41
CA VAL A 171 -20.53 7.27 -6.95
C VAL A 171 -20.32 8.40 -5.94
N MET A 172 -21.40 8.90 -5.32
CA MET A 172 -21.30 9.93 -4.29
C MET A 172 -20.53 9.45 -3.07
N ALA A 173 -20.72 8.20 -2.64
CA ALA A 173 -19.94 7.61 -1.55
C ALA A 173 -18.45 7.52 -1.91
N ALA A 174 -18.10 7.12 -3.13
CA ALA A 174 -16.72 7.08 -3.61
C ALA A 174 -16.10 8.49 -3.66
N ILE A 175 -16.82 9.50 -4.15
CA ILE A 175 -16.40 10.91 -4.14
C ILE A 175 -16.17 11.37 -2.70
N SER A 176 -17.13 11.17 -1.80
CA SER A 176 -16.97 11.56 -0.39
C SER A 176 -15.78 10.89 0.28
N VAL A 177 -15.53 9.60 0.01
CA VAL A 177 -14.36 8.88 0.53
C VAL A 177 -13.06 9.49 0.02
N LEU A 178 -12.98 9.86 -1.25
CA LEU A 178 -11.79 10.49 -1.82
C LEU A 178 -11.51 11.84 -1.15
N HIS A 179 -12.54 12.68 -0.99
CA HIS A 179 -12.43 13.99 -0.31
C HIS A 179 -12.03 13.87 1.16
N GLN A 180 -12.44 12.79 1.83
CA GLN A 180 -12.18 12.56 3.25
C GLN A 180 -10.98 11.64 3.51
N TYR A 181 -10.26 11.21 2.47
CA TYR A 181 -9.30 10.11 2.58
C TYR A 181 -8.14 10.43 3.53
N ASP A 182 -7.61 11.65 3.48
CA ASP A 182 -6.52 12.06 4.38
C ASP A 182 -6.96 12.12 5.84
N ALA A 183 -8.21 12.54 6.11
CA ALA A 183 -8.79 12.51 7.45
C ALA A 183 -9.03 11.06 7.93
N LEU A 184 -9.41 10.16 7.02
CA LEU A 184 -9.52 8.72 7.31
C LEU A 184 -8.15 8.09 7.65
N LEU A 185 -7.10 8.46 6.93
CA LEU A 185 -5.73 8.01 7.22
C LEU A 185 -5.25 8.56 8.55
N GLU A 186 -5.52 9.84 8.86
CA GLU A 186 -5.16 10.43 10.14
C GLU A 186 -5.80 9.67 11.31
N ILE A 187 -7.11 9.42 11.27
CA ILE A 187 -7.77 8.73 12.38
C ILE A 187 -7.26 7.29 12.54
N GLU A 188 -7.01 6.60 11.43
CA GLU A 188 -6.46 5.25 11.44
C GLU A 188 -5.05 5.22 12.07
N TRP A 189 -4.19 6.17 11.69
CA TRP A 189 -2.87 6.35 12.27
C TRP A 189 -2.94 6.65 13.77
N ARG A 190 -3.79 7.61 14.17
CA ARG A 190 -3.97 7.98 15.58
C ARG A 190 -4.40 6.79 16.43
N GLU A 191 -5.32 5.97 15.93
CA GLU A 191 -5.79 4.76 16.62
C GLU A 191 -4.68 3.76 16.87
N ARG A 192 -3.84 3.48 15.86
CA ARG A 192 -2.71 2.57 15.99
C ARG A 192 -1.64 3.13 16.91
N THR A 193 -1.22 4.38 16.69
CA THR A 193 -0.11 5.00 17.41
C THR A 193 -0.45 5.20 18.88
N ALA A 194 -1.66 5.69 19.19
CA ALA A 194 -2.12 5.88 20.57
C ALA A 194 -2.10 4.58 21.38
N THR A 195 -2.66 3.50 20.82
CA THR A 195 -2.74 2.20 21.49
C THR A 195 -1.38 1.51 21.58
N ALA A 196 -0.52 1.66 20.56
CA ALA A 196 0.84 1.13 20.57
C ALA A 196 1.72 1.79 21.66
N ILE A 197 1.68 3.12 21.78
CA ILE A 197 2.43 3.86 22.81
C ILE A 197 1.93 3.47 24.20
N LEU A 198 0.60 3.38 24.42
CA LEU A 198 0.05 2.91 25.70
C LEU A 198 0.55 1.52 26.06
N ARG A 199 0.51 0.58 25.10
CA ARG A 199 1.01 -0.80 25.31
C ARG A 199 2.48 -0.82 25.71
N GLU A 200 3.30 0.05 25.14
CA GLU A 200 4.73 0.13 25.48
C GLU A 200 4.95 0.70 26.88
N LEU A 201 4.34 1.86 27.19
CA LEU A 201 4.51 2.55 28.47
C LEU A 201 3.99 1.74 29.67
N THR A 202 2.99 0.89 29.45
CA THR A 202 2.34 0.11 30.52
C THR A 202 2.88 -1.31 30.65
N ARG A 203 3.91 -1.69 29.87
CA ARG A 203 4.44 -3.07 29.82
C ARG A 203 4.90 -3.59 31.18
N SER A 204 5.39 -2.72 32.05
CA SER A 204 5.88 -3.04 33.40
C SER A 204 4.79 -2.95 34.48
N LEU A 205 3.59 -2.48 34.15
CA LEU A 205 2.50 -2.35 35.11
C LEU A 205 1.81 -3.70 35.36
N PRO A 206 1.25 -3.94 36.56
CA PRO A 206 0.50 -5.17 36.86
C PRO A 206 -0.67 -5.44 35.90
N ASN A 207 -1.22 -4.40 35.29
CA ASN A 207 -2.33 -4.46 34.34
C ASN A 207 -1.91 -4.36 32.86
N ALA A 208 -0.64 -4.62 32.52
CA ALA A 208 -0.11 -4.56 31.14
C ALA A 208 -0.96 -5.33 30.11
N ALA A 209 -1.50 -6.50 30.50
CA ALA A 209 -2.33 -7.34 29.63
C ALA A 209 -3.62 -6.63 29.15
N ARG A 210 -4.16 -5.70 29.93
CA ARG A 210 -5.30 -4.86 29.51
C ARG A 210 -4.90 -3.95 28.36
N TYR A 211 -3.82 -3.20 28.54
CA TYR A 211 -3.33 -2.24 27.54
C TYR A 211 -2.85 -2.91 26.25
N ALA A 212 -2.27 -4.11 26.36
CA ALA A 212 -1.84 -4.90 25.20
C ALA A 212 -2.99 -5.30 24.26
N ARG A 213 -4.22 -5.37 24.75
CA ARG A 213 -5.41 -5.76 23.97
C ARG A 213 -6.24 -4.58 23.47
N LEU A 214 -5.92 -3.34 23.86
CA LEU A 214 -6.75 -2.17 23.56
C LEU A 214 -7.04 -1.97 22.07
N TYR A 215 -6.06 -2.18 21.19
CA TYR A 215 -6.31 -2.04 19.75
C TYR A 215 -7.38 -3.03 19.27
N ARG A 216 -7.29 -4.28 19.73
CA ARG A 216 -8.27 -5.32 19.37
C ARG A 216 -9.64 -5.07 20.00
N GLU A 217 -9.68 -4.55 21.22
CA GLU A 217 -10.93 -4.13 21.86
C GLU A 217 -11.59 -2.96 21.11
N TRP A 218 -10.79 -2.04 20.57
CA TRP A 218 -11.26 -0.97 19.70
C TRP A 218 -11.76 -1.50 18.36
N GLU A 219 -11.04 -2.41 17.70
CA GLU A 219 -11.46 -3.01 16.42
C GLU A 219 -12.86 -3.61 16.47
N ILE A 220 -13.23 -4.23 17.60
CA ILE A 220 -14.56 -4.83 17.81
C ILE A 220 -15.66 -3.76 17.88
N GLN A 221 -15.36 -2.58 18.40
CA GLN A 221 -16.34 -1.52 18.66
C GLN A 221 -16.29 -0.37 17.65
N ARG A 222 -15.28 -0.37 16.77
CA ARG A 222 -15.05 0.66 15.77
C ARG A 222 -16.33 0.88 14.95
N PRO A 223 -16.86 2.11 14.89
CA PRO A 223 -18.09 2.36 14.18
C PRO A 223 -17.84 2.25 12.68
N TYR A 224 -18.54 1.34 12.00
CA TYR A 224 -18.63 1.28 10.53
C TYR A 224 -19.90 1.96 10.00
N ARG A 225 -20.75 2.47 10.91
CA ARG A 225 -21.97 3.21 10.63
C ARG A 225 -22.01 4.44 11.53
N ARG A 226 -22.56 5.53 11.01
CA ARG A 226 -22.88 6.73 11.80
C ARG A 226 -24.20 6.47 12.55
N GLY A 227 -24.18 6.58 13.88
CA GLY A 227 -25.38 6.52 14.71
C GLY A 227 -26.27 7.75 14.51
N ALA A 228 -27.48 7.74 15.09
CA ALA A 228 -28.41 8.87 14.98
C ALA A 228 -27.83 10.17 15.56
N GLU A 229 -26.95 10.07 16.55
CA GLU A 229 -26.23 11.18 17.17
C GLU A 229 -25.15 11.80 16.27
N ALA A 230 -24.83 11.15 15.14
CA ALA A 230 -23.73 11.52 14.25
C ALA A 230 -24.18 12.40 13.07
N ALA A 231 -25.43 12.86 13.04
CA ALA A 231 -25.99 13.61 11.91
C ALA A 231 -25.20 14.89 11.58
N ASN A 232 -24.55 15.49 12.59
CA ASN A 232 -23.81 16.74 12.47
C ASN A 232 -22.30 16.55 12.19
N TYR A 233 -21.81 15.31 12.12
CA TYR A 233 -20.39 15.02 11.94
C TYR A 233 -20.19 14.24 10.66
N ASP A 234 -19.11 14.52 9.94
CA ASP A 234 -18.66 13.59 8.92
C ASP A 234 -18.18 12.27 9.56
N TYR A 235 -17.92 11.27 8.73
CA TYR A 235 -17.54 9.95 9.25
C TYR A 235 -16.17 9.94 9.94
N PRO A 236 -15.10 10.56 9.39
CA PRO A 236 -13.82 10.70 10.10
C PRO A 236 -13.96 11.33 11.49
N ASP A 237 -14.68 12.44 11.62
CA ASP A 237 -14.88 13.13 12.89
C ASP A 237 -15.69 12.30 13.88
N TYR A 238 -16.75 11.65 13.40
CA TYR A 238 -17.53 10.74 14.24
C TYR A 238 -16.67 9.60 14.79
N ARG A 239 -15.83 8.98 13.95
CA ARG A 239 -14.90 7.92 14.35
C ARG A 239 -13.87 8.44 15.35
N ARG A 240 -13.36 9.65 15.14
CA ARG A 240 -12.44 10.35 16.05
C ARG A 240 -13.05 10.54 17.44
N ILE A 241 -14.27 11.05 17.53
CA ILE A 241 -14.98 11.26 18.80
C ILE A 241 -15.17 9.92 19.52
N LYS A 242 -15.63 8.87 18.82
CA LYS A 242 -15.82 7.55 19.43
C LYS A 242 -14.51 6.96 19.93
N PHE A 243 -13.43 7.09 19.17
CA PHE A 243 -12.12 6.62 19.61
C PHE A 243 -11.60 7.39 20.82
N GLN A 244 -11.77 8.72 20.86
CA GLN A 244 -11.38 9.54 22.00
C GLN A 244 -12.11 9.11 23.28
N HIS A 245 -13.43 8.87 23.22
CA HIS A 245 -14.18 8.36 24.37
C HIS A 245 -13.69 6.99 24.83
N PHE A 246 -13.48 6.06 23.89
CA PHE A 246 -12.90 4.74 24.18
C PHE A 246 -11.55 4.87 24.91
N LEU A 247 -10.68 5.74 24.40
CA LEU A 247 -9.34 5.93 24.94
C LEU A 247 -9.35 6.61 26.31
N GLN A 248 -10.20 7.61 26.52
CA GLN A 248 -10.38 8.28 27.81
C GLN A 248 -10.76 7.29 28.92
N ASP A 249 -11.69 6.38 28.62
CA ASP A 249 -12.10 5.34 29.56
C ASP A 249 -10.96 4.34 29.86
N ALA A 250 -10.19 3.97 28.84
CA ALA A 250 -9.01 3.11 29.01
C ALA A 250 -7.91 3.78 29.85
N MET A 251 -7.75 5.10 29.73
CA MET A 251 -6.69 5.88 30.38
C MET A 251 -7.08 6.42 31.76
N ARG A 252 -8.32 6.24 32.22
CA ARG A 252 -8.83 6.80 33.49
C ARG A 252 -7.97 6.41 34.70
N SER A 253 -7.52 5.16 34.77
CA SER A 253 -6.68 4.62 35.85
C SER A 253 -5.17 4.74 35.59
N LEU A 254 -4.75 5.41 34.51
CA LEU A 254 -3.34 5.55 34.18
C LEU A 254 -2.69 6.60 35.12
N PRO A 255 -1.54 6.29 35.75
CA PRO A 255 -0.75 7.26 36.51
C PRO A 255 -0.47 8.55 35.74
N ALA A 256 -0.41 9.68 36.45
CA ALA A 256 -0.33 11.01 35.84
C ALA A 256 0.98 11.23 35.07
N ASP A 257 2.08 10.68 35.58
CA ASP A 257 3.39 10.65 34.94
C ASP A 257 3.36 9.89 33.61
N LEU A 258 2.76 8.69 33.59
CA LEU A 258 2.61 7.90 32.36
C LEU A 258 1.66 8.56 31.36
N ARG A 259 0.63 9.27 31.84
CA ARG A 259 -0.27 10.04 30.98
C ARG A 259 0.45 11.23 30.32
N ALA A 260 1.28 11.94 31.08
CA ALA A 260 2.10 13.03 30.55
C ALA A 260 3.12 12.52 29.53
N GLU A 261 3.77 11.39 29.82
CA GLU A 261 4.71 10.75 28.91
C GLU A 261 4.03 10.24 27.63
N TRP A 262 2.83 9.66 27.75
CA TRP A 262 2.02 9.27 26.58
C TRP A 262 1.71 10.47 25.70
N GLN A 263 1.27 11.59 26.28
CA GLN A 263 0.96 12.80 25.53
C GLN A 263 2.21 13.36 24.83
N ARG A 264 3.37 13.37 25.51
CA ARG A 264 4.64 13.78 24.93
C ARG A 264 5.00 12.94 23.70
N ARG A 265 4.94 11.61 23.82
CA ARG A 265 5.24 10.69 22.70
C ARG A 265 4.23 10.80 21.55
N MET A 266 2.95 11.03 21.85
CA MET A 266 1.94 11.31 20.81
C MET A 266 2.29 12.57 20.01
N ASN A 267 2.62 13.66 20.68
CA ASN A 267 2.99 14.92 20.03
C ASN A 267 4.27 14.78 19.19
N GLU A 268 5.22 13.97 19.65
CA GLU A 268 6.44 13.67 18.88
C GLU A 268 6.14 12.84 17.63
N ALA A 269 5.31 11.80 17.76
CA ALA A 269 4.93 10.93 16.66
C ALA A 269 4.09 11.65 15.58
N GLU A 270 3.35 12.71 15.93
CA GLU A 270 2.57 13.50 14.95
C GLU A 270 3.43 14.08 13.82
N ARG A 271 4.74 14.22 14.01
CA ARG A 271 5.68 14.62 12.95
C ARG A 271 5.72 13.64 11.77
N ASP A 272 5.38 12.38 12.02
CA ASP A 272 5.39 11.32 11.00
C ASP A 272 4.06 11.22 10.23
N LEU A 273 2.99 11.88 10.71
CA LEU A 273 1.65 11.80 10.12
C LEU A 273 1.62 12.24 8.64
N PRO A 274 2.25 13.36 8.22
CA PRO A 274 2.25 13.76 6.81
C PRO A 274 2.95 12.74 5.90
N ALA A 275 4.00 12.06 6.40
CA ALA A 275 4.67 11.01 5.65
C ALA A 275 3.75 9.78 5.49
N TYR A 276 3.08 9.39 6.58
CA TYR A 276 2.07 8.32 6.56
C TYR A 276 0.94 8.61 5.56
N GLN A 277 0.38 9.82 5.57
CA GLN A 277 -0.69 10.21 4.64
C GLN A 277 -0.22 10.17 3.18
N ARG A 278 0.95 10.75 2.88
CA ARG A 278 1.51 10.71 1.53
C ARG A 278 1.71 9.28 1.04
N GLN A 279 2.20 8.40 1.90
CA GLN A 279 2.49 7.01 1.57
C GLN A 279 1.22 6.17 1.35
N MET A 280 0.23 6.32 2.24
CA MET A 280 -0.98 5.51 2.26
C MET A 280 -2.11 6.09 1.39
N SER A 281 -1.94 7.30 0.85
CA SER A 281 -2.91 7.92 -0.04
C SER A 281 -3.18 7.06 -1.28
N ILE A 282 -4.43 7.07 -1.73
CA ILE A 282 -4.86 6.40 -2.97
C ILE A 282 -4.85 7.35 -4.18
N LEU A 283 -4.48 8.62 -4.01
CA LEU A 283 -4.31 9.59 -5.09
C LEU A 283 -2.94 9.45 -5.75
N ALA A 284 -2.66 8.25 -6.23
CA ALA A 284 -1.45 7.93 -6.96
C ALA A 284 -1.70 6.73 -7.88
N TYR A 285 -1.06 6.74 -9.04
CA TYR A 285 -1.00 5.56 -9.90
C TYR A 285 0.38 4.91 -9.80
N LEU A 286 0.45 3.65 -10.20
CA LEU A 286 1.68 2.87 -10.21
C LEU A 286 2.25 2.82 -11.62
N GLU A 287 3.49 3.29 -11.77
CA GLU A 287 4.26 3.15 -13.00
C GLU A 287 5.09 1.86 -12.92
N PRO A 288 4.85 0.88 -13.81
CA PRO A 288 5.51 -0.41 -13.74
C PRO A 288 6.97 -0.32 -14.19
N GLY A 289 7.88 -0.77 -13.34
CA GLY A 289 9.29 -1.01 -13.63
C GLY A 289 9.62 -2.50 -13.78
N GLN A 290 10.90 -2.81 -13.96
CA GLN A 290 11.37 -4.19 -14.17
C GLN A 290 11.25 -5.07 -12.92
N TYR A 291 11.55 -4.48 -11.75
CA TYR A 291 11.61 -5.19 -10.46
C TYR A 291 10.80 -4.50 -9.35
N GLY A 292 10.02 -3.49 -9.71
CA GLY A 292 9.26 -2.67 -8.78
C GLY A 292 8.37 -1.69 -9.52
N GLU A 293 7.56 -0.97 -8.79
CA GLU A 293 6.66 0.06 -9.30
C GLU A 293 6.98 1.39 -8.65
N THR A 294 6.90 2.47 -9.42
CA THR A 294 7.03 3.82 -8.89
C THR A 294 5.64 4.36 -8.63
N ARG A 295 5.36 4.74 -7.38
CA ARG A 295 4.13 5.44 -7.04
C ARG A 295 4.22 6.90 -7.50
N ILE A 296 3.33 7.29 -8.42
CA ILE A 296 3.26 8.66 -8.94
C ILE A 296 2.03 9.35 -8.34
N PRO A 297 2.21 10.25 -7.36
CA PRO A 297 1.10 11.00 -6.79
C PRO A 297 0.52 11.98 -7.82
N TYR A 298 -0.78 12.24 -7.69
CA TYR A 298 -1.47 13.24 -8.48
C TYR A 298 -2.41 14.04 -7.60
N ASN A 299 -2.77 15.25 -8.06
CA ASN A 299 -3.64 16.12 -7.30
C ASN A 299 -5.11 15.70 -7.45
N PHE A 300 -5.91 16.17 -6.51
CA PHE A 300 -7.31 15.81 -6.39
C PHE A 300 -8.14 16.20 -7.63
N GLU A 301 -7.79 17.30 -8.31
CA GLU A 301 -8.50 17.78 -9.51
C GLU A 301 -8.32 16.86 -10.71
N GLN A 302 -7.28 16.01 -10.70
CA GLN A 302 -7.05 15.01 -11.74
C GLN A 302 -7.84 13.72 -11.47
N ALA A 303 -8.32 13.53 -10.24
CA ALA A 303 -8.94 12.28 -9.83
C ALA A 303 -10.34 12.11 -10.43
N HIS A 304 -10.69 10.86 -10.70
CA HIS A 304 -12.00 10.46 -11.20
C HIS A 304 -12.53 9.28 -10.40
N VAL A 305 -13.84 9.09 -10.35
CA VAL A 305 -14.44 7.79 -10.09
C VAL A 305 -14.62 7.09 -11.43
N GLY A 306 -14.07 5.89 -11.59
CA GLY A 306 -14.31 5.09 -12.76
C GLY A 306 -15.59 4.27 -12.61
N LEU A 307 -16.42 4.25 -13.65
CA LEU A 307 -17.62 3.44 -13.73
C LEU A 307 -17.47 2.44 -14.88
N ILE A 308 -17.65 1.16 -14.58
CA ILE A 308 -17.77 0.11 -15.58
C ILE A 308 -19.25 -0.15 -15.79
N LEU A 309 -19.73 0.10 -17.00
CA LEU A 309 -21.12 -0.11 -17.39
C LEU A 309 -21.17 -0.78 -18.76
N ARG A 310 -21.80 -1.95 -18.82
CA ARG A 310 -21.90 -2.86 -19.96
C ARG A 310 -20.50 -3.17 -20.54
N GLY A 311 -19.52 -3.42 -19.65
CA GLY A 311 -18.13 -3.65 -20.02
C GLY A 311 -17.39 -2.45 -20.66
N ASN A 312 -17.92 -1.24 -20.53
CA ASN A 312 -17.27 0.00 -20.97
C ASN A 312 -16.87 0.85 -19.77
N TYR A 313 -15.77 1.59 -19.91
CA TYR A 313 -15.20 2.42 -18.84
C TYR A 313 -15.58 3.89 -19.04
N TYR A 314 -16.12 4.50 -17.99
CA TYR A 314 -16.48 5.91 -17.94
C TYR A 314 -15.78 6.57 -16.76
N LEU A 315 -15.36 7.81 -16.91
CA LEU A 315 -14.71 8.58 -15.86
C LEU A 315 -15.61 9.73 -15.43
N LEU A 316 -15.94 9.79 -14.15
CA LEU A 316 -16.68 10.89 -13.55
C LEU A 316 -15.72 11.72 -12.70
N PRO A 317 -15.63 13.05 -12.90
CA PRO A 317 -14.76 13.88 -12.08
C PRO A 317 -15.20 13.84 -10.61
N VAL A 318 -14.27 14.07 -9.68
CA VAL A 318 -14.59 14.12 -8.25
C VAL A 318 -14.85 15.53 -7.72
N CYS A 319 -14.43 16.53 -8.50
CA CYS A 319 -14.60 17.95 -8.20
C CYS A 319 -15.66 18.59 -9.09
N ALA A 320 -16.30 19.62 -8.55
CA ALA A 320 -17.00 20.61 -9.38
C ALA A 320 -16.01 21.32 -10.32
N PRO A 321 -16.45 21.74 -11.52
CA PRO A 321 -15.59 22.46 -12.46
C PRO A 321 -14.94 23.66 -11.79
N GLU A 322 -13.62 23.81 -11.98
CA GLU A 322 -12.83 24.93 -11.45
C GLU A 322 -12.88 25.09 -9.92
N SER A 323 -13.12 23.99 -9.19
CA SER A 323 -13.25 23.99 -7.73
C SER A 323 -12.56 22.78 -7.10
N ASP A 324 -12.24 22.90 -5.82
CA ASP A 324 -11.81 21.80 -4.94
C ASP A 324 -12.99 21.13 -4.21
N GLN A 325 -14.22 21.59 -4.44
CA GLN A 325 -15.40 21.08 -3.79
C GLN A 325 -15.91 19.80 -4.47
N PRO A 326 -16.50 18.85 -3.71
CA PRO A 326 -17.11 17.66 -4.28
C PRO A 326 -18.22 18.01 -5.27
N LEU A 327 -18.36 17.20 -6.33
CA LEU A 327 -19.58 17.24 -7.12
C LEU A 327 -20.80 17.02 -6.24
N ASN A 328 -21.88 17.74 -6.53
CA ASN A 328 -23.14 17.51 -5.85
C ASN A 328 -23.88 16.29 -6.45
N ALA A 329 -24.81 15.72 -5.68
CA ALA A 329 -25.54 14.53 -6.07
C ALA A 329 -26.42 14.72 -7.31
N GLU A 330 -26.96 15.93 -7.53
CA GLU A 330 -27.81 16.22 -8.69
C GLU A 330 -27.01 16.17 -10.00
N THR A 331 -25.81 16.76 -10.01
CA THR A 331 -24.88 16.71 -11.15
C THR A 331 -24.45 15.28 -11.46
N VAL A 332 -24.04 14.52 -10.44
CA VAL A 332 -23.68 13.11 -10.60
C VAL A 332 -24.84 12.29 -11.15
N ARG A 333 -26.04 12.47 -10.59
CA ARG A 333 -27.25 11.80 -11.06
C ARG A 333 -27.57 12.13 -12.51
N ALA A 334 -27.43 13.39 -12.92
CA ALA A 334 -27.66 13.80 -14.31
C ALA A 334 -26.66 13.14 -15.28
N GLN A 335 -25.37 13.10 -14.90
CA GLN A 335 -24.33 12.41 -15.69
C GLN A 335 -24.61 10.91 -15.83
N LEU A 336 -24.97 10.25 -14.72
CA LEU A 336 -25.30 8.82 -14.74
C LEU A 336 -26.56 8.52 -15.56
N ALA A 337 -27.58 9.39 -15.51
CA ALA A 337 -28.76 9.24 -16.33
C ALA A 337 -28.42 9.30 -17.82
N ALA A 338 -27.52 10.21 -18.22
CA ALA A 338 -27.03 10.29 -19.59
C ALA A 338 -26.26 9.03 -20.00
N LEU A 339 -25.39 8.50 -19.12
CA LEU A 339 -24.64 7.26 -19.38
C LEU A 339 -25.55 6.04 -19.51
N LEU A 340 -26.55 5.89 -18.65
CA LEU A 340 -27.53 4.79 -18.74
C LEU A 340 -28.37 4.86 -20.02
N ALA A 341 -28.61 6.07 -20.55
CA ALA A 341 -29.34 6.26 -21.81
C ALA A 341 -28.49 5.97 -23.06
N LEU A 342 -27.17 5.86 -22.96
CA LEU A 342 -26.32 5.50 -24.09
C LEU A 342 -26.67 4.10 -24.62
N PRO A 343 -26.61 3.86 -25.93
CA PRO A 343 -26.74 2.52 -26.48
C PRO A 343 -25.58 1.63 -26.01
N ALA A 344 -25.80 0.32 -25.95
CA ALA A 344 -24.74 -0.62 -25.65
C ALA A 344 -23.63 -0.54 -26.73
N ALA A 345 -22.44 -0.14 -26.31
CA ALA A 345 -21.24 -0.20 -27.13
C ALA A 345 -20.57 -1.58 -27.01
N GLN A 346 -19.66 -1.89 -27.92
CA GLN A 346 -18.84 -3.10 -27.81
C GLN A 346 -17.95 -3.00 -26.54
N PRO A 347 -17.99 -4.00 -25.65
CA PRO A 347 -17.20 -3.98 -24.41
C PRO A 347 -15.69 -3.84 -24.68
N ALA A 348 -14.99 -3.17 -23.77
CA ALA A 348 -13.54 -3.07 -23.74
C ALA A 348 -12.98 -4.02 -22.67
N PRO A 349 -12.57 -5.26 -23.01
CA PRO A 349 -12.08 -6.22 -22.00
C PRO A 349 -10.69 -5.80 -21.53
N LEU A 350 -10.61 -5.11 -20.39
CA LEU A 350 -9.33 -4.66 -19.81
C LEU A 350 -8.83 -5.59 -18.69
N ALA A 351 -9.66 -6.51 -18.21
CA ALA A 351 -9.30 -7.46 -17.15
C ALA A 351 -8.01 -8.25 -17.44
N ASP A 352 -7.72 -8.55 -18.71
CA ASP A 352 -6.49 -9.24 -19.09
C ASP A 352 -5.25 -8.36 -18.86
N LEU A 353 -5.35 -7.04 -19.00
CA LEU A 353 -4.24 -6.11 -18.69
C LEU A 353 -3.84 -6.17 -17.22
N ALA A 354 -4.80 -6.36 -16.31
CA ALA A 354 -4.53 -6.53 -14.89
C ALA A 354 -3.79 -7.85 -14.57
N ARG A 355 -3.85 -8.84 -15.48
CA ARG A 355 -3.20 -10.16 -15.32
C ARG A 355 -1.81 -10.23 -15.94
N ILE A 356 -1.42 -9.24 -16.75
CA ILE A 356 -0.11 -9.19 -17.39
C ILE A 356 0.95 -8.87 -16.33
N LYS A 357 2.11 -9.55 -16.42
CA LYS A 357 3.28 -9.20 -15.60
C LYS A 357 3.58 -7.71 -15.75
N ARG A 358 3.65 -6.99 -14.63
CA ARG A 358 3.80 -5.52 -14.63
C ARG A 358 5.00 -5.05 -15.46
N SER A 359 6.13 -5.75 -15.37
CA SER A 359 7.35 -5.48 -16.17
C SER A 359 7.16 -5.63 -17.70
N ALA A 360 6.12 -6.34 -18.15
CA ALA A 360 5.79 -6.48 -19.56
C ALA A 360 4.86 -5.38 -20.10
N LEU A 361 4.17 -4.63 -19.22
CA LEU A 361 3.22 -3.59 -19.63
C LEU A 361 3.86 -2.47 -20.47
N PRO A 362 5.08 -1.95 -20.17
CA PRO A 362 5.70 -0.92 -21.02
C PRO A 362 5.91 -1.39 -22.46
N ASN A 363 6.30 -2.65 -22.66
CA ASN A 363 6.48 -3.22 -23.99
C ASN A 363 5.15 -3.42 -24.72
N LEU A 364 4.08 -3.76 -23.99
CA LEU A 364 2.74 -3.85 -24.55
C LEU A 364 2.24 -2.47 -25.00
N PHE A 365 2.38 -1.44 -24.16
CA PHE A 365 1.91 -0.09 -24.47
C PHE A 365 2.56 0.49 -25.74
N ARG A 366 3.82 0.15 -26.02
CA ARG A 366 4.49 0.52 -27.29
C ARG A 366 3.87 -0.11 -28.55
N LYS A 367 3.11 -1.20 -28.40
CA LYS A 367 2.43 -1.91 -29.50
C LYS A 367 0.99 -1.45 -29.68
N LEU A 368 0.43 -0.72 -28.72
CA LEU A 368 -0.92 -0.19 -28.79
C LEU A 368 -0.94 1.10 -29.62
N SER A 369 -2.10 1.46 -30.15
CA SER A 369 -2.25 2.74 -30.84
C SER A 369 -2.12 3.90 -29.85
N PRO A 370 -1.63 5.08 -30.29
CA PRO A 370 -1.50 6.24 -29.40
C PRO A 370 -2.81 6.63 -28.71
N ALA A 371 -3.94 6.53 -29.43
CA ALA A 371 -5.26 6.82 -28.87
C ALA A 371 -5.64 5.88 -27.71
N VAL A 372 -5.37 4.57 -27.84
CA VAL A 372 -5.62 3.61 -26.76
C VAL A 372 -4.71 3.90 -25.57
N VAL A 373 -3.43 4.19 -25.81
CA VAL A 373 -2.48 4.55 -24.74
C VAL A 373 -2.95 5.79 -23.97
N GLU A 374 -3.49 6.79 -24.66
CA GLU A 374 -4.03 7.99 -24.03
C GLU A 374 -5.25 7.68 -23.15
N GLU A 375 -6.21 6.90 -23.63
CA GLU A 375 -7.39 6.52 -22.84
C GLU A 375 -7.01 5.64 -21.62
N LEU A 376 -6.06 4.72 -21.78
CA LEU A 376 -5.52 3.93 -20.66
C LEU A 376 -4.78 4.83 -19.65
N ALA A 377 -4.09 5.88 -20.13
CA ALA A 377 -3.42 6.83 -19.25
C ALA A 377 -4.43 7.65 -18.44
N ARG A 378 -5.58 8.04 -19.01
CA ARG A 378 -6.68 8.70 -18.27
C ARG A 378 -7.26 7.79 -17.20
N LEU A 379 -7.45 6.51 -17.51
CA LEU A 379 -7.99 5.52 -16.57
C LEU A 379 -7.14 5.36 -15.30
N ARG A 380 -5.82 5.66 -15.36
CA ARG A 380 -4.93 5.63 -14.17
C ARG A 380 -5.32 6.62 -13.08
N PHE A 381 -6.05 7.69 -13.42
CA PHE A 381 -6.50 8.70 -12.47
C PHE A 381 -7.83 8.32 -11.78
N ALA A 382 -8.31 7.08 -11.95
CA ALA A 382 -9.47 6.54 -11.26
C ALA A 382 -9.05 5.60 -10.12
N PRO A 383 -8.77 6.09 -8.90
CA PRO A 383 -8.33 5.23 -7.81
C PRO A 383 -9.45 4.29 -7.31
N ILE A 384 -10.71 4.67 -7.51
CA ILE A 384 -11.88 3.84 -7.18
C ILE A 384 -12.62 3.53 -8.48
N LEU A 385 -12.86 2.25 -8.73
CA LEU A 385 -13.74 1.76 -9.79
C LEU A 385 -15.05 1.22 -9.20
N ILE A 386 -16.16 1.49 -9.86
CA ILE A 386 -17.47 0.91 -9.58
C ILE A 386 -17.84 0.06 -10.79
N ASN A 387 -18.01 -1.24 -10.60
CA ASN A 387 -18.52 -2.13 -11.62
C ASN A 387 -20.03 -2.27 -11.46
N ALA A 388 -20.79 -1.67 -12.39
CA ALA A 388 -22.24 -1.69 -12.39
C ALA A 388 -22.82 -2.84 -13.23
N ASP A 389 -21.98 -3.73 -13.77
CA ASP A 389 -22.45 -4.83 -14.60
C ASP A 389 -23.18 -5.86 -13.76
N THR A 390 -24.46 -6.05 -14.06
CA THR A 390 -25.27 -7.07 -13.39
C THR A 390 -24.70 -8.46 -13.63
N ARG A 391 -24.65 -9.26 -12.56
CA ARG A 391 -24.18 -10.64 -12.58
C ARG A 391 -25.25 -11.56 -12.03
N PRO A 392 -25.34 -12.81 -12.50
CA PRO A 392 -26.24 -13.79 -11.90
C PRO A 392 -25.90 -14.02 -10.42
N SER A 393 -26.93 -14.04 -9.56
CA SER A 393 -26.78 -14.18 -8.11
C SER A 393 -26.26 -15.54 -7.64
N HIS A 394 -26.27 -16.54 -8.51
CA HIS A 394 -25.78 -17.89 -8.22
C HIS A 394 -24.27 -18.05 -8.42
N LEU A 395 -23.59 -17.04 -8.96
CA LEU A 395 -22.15 -17.13 -9.16
C LEU A 395 -21.41 -17.13 -7.80
N PRO A 396 -20.38 -17.96 -7.62
CA PRO A 396 -19.58 -17.94 -6.42
C PRO A 396 -18.81 -16.62 -6.31
N LEU A 397 -18.51 -16.20 -5.07
CA LEU A 397 -17.74 -14.97 -4.81
C LEU A 397 -16.41 -14.95 -5.57
N THR A 398 -15.78 -16.10 -5.76
CA THR A 398 -14.53 -16.20 -6.55
C THR A 398 -14.72 -15.74 -8.00
N GLU A 399 -15.86 -15.99 -8.62
CA GLU A 399 -16.14 -15.56 -10.00
C GLU A 399 -16.58 -14.10 -10.07
N LEU A 400 -17.39 -13.64 -9.12
CA LEU A 400 -17.71 -12.21 -8.99
C LEU A 400 -16.45 -11.38 -8.79
N ARG A 401 -15.48 -11.94 -8.04
CA ARG A 401 -14.16 -11.35 -7.82
C ARG A 401 -13.18 -11.52 -8.99
N GLN A 402 -13.62 -11.96 -10.15
CA GLN A 402 -12.81 -12.00 -11.38
C GLN A 402 -13.42 -11.15 -12.50
N ALA A 403 -14.47 -10.38 -12.20
CA ALA A 403 -15.07 -9.43 -13.12
C ALA A 403 -14.13 -8.23 -13.41
N GLU A 404 -14.51 -7.41 -14.39
CA GLU A 404 -13.70 -6.28 -14.88
C GLU A 404 -13.24 -5.32 -13.77
N ARG A 405 -11.94 -5.01 -13.76
CA ARG A 405 -11.22 -4.28 -12.68
C ARG A 405 -10.25 -3.21 -13.18
N GLY A 406 -10.29 -2.90 -14.47
CA GLY A 406 -9.41 -1.92 -15.10
C GLY A 406 -7.99 -2.46 -15.28
N ILE A 407 -6.99 -1.62 -15.02
CA ILE A 407 -5.61 -1.82 -15.48
C ILE A 407 -4.57 -2.07 -14.37
N GLY A 408 -5.03 -2.42 -13.17
CA GLY A 408 -4.15 -2.70 -12.02
C GLY A 408 -3.49 -1.46 -11.40
N SER A 409 -3.97 -0.25 -11.72
CA SER A 409 -3.57 1.00 -11.05
C SER A 409 -4.64 1.51 -10.08
N HIS A 410 -5.70 0.74 -9.86
CA HIS A 410 -6.86 1.12 -9.06
C HIS A 410 -6.68 0.61 -7.63
N ALA A 411 -6.94 1.48 -6.66
CA ALA A 411 -6.82 1.15 -5.24
C ALA A 411 -8.01 0.34 -4.73
N LEU A 412 -9.20 0.53 -5.32
CA LEU A 412 -10.43 -0.12 -4.90
C LEU A 412 -11.34 -0.43 -6.10
N THR A 413 -12.01 -1.57 -6.08
CA THR A 413 -13.11 -1.88 -7.01
C THR A 413 -14.35 -2.36 -6.25
N ILE A 414 -15.49 -1.71 -6.51
CA ILE A 414 -16.81 -2.02 -5.92
C ILE A 414 -17.63 -2.80 -6.96
N PHE A 415 -18.35 -3.84 -6.54
CA PHE A 415 -19.16 -4.72 -7.41
C PHE A 415 -20.64 -4.74 -7.00
#